data_AF-A0A817JJ44-F1
#
_entry.id   AF-A0A817JJ44-F1
#
_cell.length_a   1.000
_cell.length_b   1.000
_cell.length_c   1.000
_cell.angle_alpha   90.00
_cell.angle_beta   90.00
_cell.angle_gamma   90.00
#
_symmetry.space_group_name_H-M   'P 1'
#
loop_
_entity.id
_entity.type
_entity.pdbx_description
1 polymer ?
#
loop_
_entity_poly.entity_id
_entity_poly.type
_entity_poly.pdbx_seq_one_letter_code
_entity_poly.pdbx_strand_id
1 'polypeptide(L)'
;MVGLYNPYIITQIDNGKIQFISSCITNTLTPIWNEQWLVRNVPRTAKLSVRLFDKDDNTVSDNCIGNFELALLPTNHRSIEIRNSLGKVQGTFELSINRLSSSVETRILRPYTFDGPVRYSRHNSLTLGHSVQVNDKRLYTTWEIYLKRIDYFLKPNEKQQWNPLYKAAQLIFEGPMSFGIQTLMKRAHHILYAKHTTDQFGILNSSDDLRRIK
;
A
#
# COMPACT_ATOMS: atom_id res chain seq x y z
N MET A 1 -17.57 4.33 -27.21
CA MET A 1 -17.50 5.08 -25.94
C MET A 1 -16.32 4.54 -25.16
N VAL A 2 -15.35 5.38 -24.80
CA VAL A 2 -14.25 4.97 -23.92
C VAL A 2 -14.80 5.07 -22.50
N GLY A 3 -14.91 3.93 -21.80
CA GLY A 3 -15.33 3.92 -20.40
C GLY A 3 -14.29 4.63 -19.53
N LEU A 4 -14.74 5.28 -18.46
CA LEU A 4 -13.84 5.84 -17.46
C LEU A 4 -13.26 4.70 -16.60
N TYR A 5 -12.03 4.90 -16.11
CA TYR A 5 -11.35 3.94 -15.24
C TYR A 5 -11.29 4.46 -13.80
N ASN A 6 -11.01 3.56 -12.85
CA ASN A 6 -10.65 3.88 -11.47
C ASN A 6 -9.18 3.50 -11.20
N PRO A 7 -8.22 4.26 -11.77
CA PRO A 7 -6.83 3.88 -11.75
C PRO A 7 -6.18 3.99 -10.36
N TYR A 8 -5.34 3.00 -10.05
CA TYR A 8 -4.34 3.06 -8.98
C TYR A 8 -3.05 2.38 -9.44
N ILE A 9 -1.96 2.62 -8.72
CA ILE A 9 -0.64 2.07 -9.06
C ILE A 9 -0.07 1.24 -7.93
N ILE A 10 0.65 0.20 -8.30
CA ILE A 10 1.54 -0.56 -7.42
C ILE A 10 2.95 -0.32 -7.92
N THR A 11 3.77 0.25 -7.04
CA THR A 11 5.17 0.57 -7.30
C THR A 11 6.06 -0.29 -6.40
N GLN A 12 7.12 -0.87 -6.95
CA GLN A 12 8.06 -1.71 -6.21
C GLN A 12 9.50 -1.32 -6.57
N ILE A 13 10.40 -1.39 -5.59
CA ILE A 13 11.84 -1.30 -5.85
C ILE A 13 12.47 -2.67 -5.70
N ASP A 14 13.34 -3.03 -6.65
CA ASP A 14 14.12 -4.29 -6.69
C ASP A 14 13.27 -5.52 -6.41
N ASN A 15 12.24 -5.72 -7.22
CA ASN A 15 11.34 -6.88 -7.15
C ASN A 15 10.64 -7.03 -5.78
N GLY A 16 10.25 -5.91 -5.17
CA GLY A 16 9.43 -5.91 -3.97
C GLY A 16 10.21 -5.90 -2.66
N LYS A 17 11.49 -5.47 -2.65
CA LYS A 17 12.21 -5.14 -1.40
C LYS A 17 11.46 -4.11 -0.57
N ILE A 18 10.79 -3.18 -1.25
CA ILE A 18 9.82 -2.28 -0.69
C ILE A 18 8.73 -2.03 -1.73
N GLN A 19 7.50 -1.84 -1.25
CA GLN A 19 6.32 -1.60 -2.08
C GLN A 19 5.62 -0.33 -1.63
N PHE A 20 5.01 0.33 -2.60
CA PHE A 20 4.12 1.46 -2.42
C PHE A 20 2.87 1.26 -3.28
N ILE A 21 1.72 1.59 -2.72
CA ILE A 21 0.44 1.50 -3.40
C ILE A 21 -0.25 2.86 -3.29
N SER A 22 -0.71 3.42 -4.41
CA SER A 22 -1.35 4.72 -4.40
C SER A 22 -2.80 4.68 -3.91
N SER A 23 -3.37 5.86 -3.72
CA SER A 23 -4.83 6.03 -3.73
C SER A 23 -5.43 5.58 -5.07
N CYS A 24 -6.70 5.20 -5.00
CA CYS A 24 -7.53 4.98 -6.18
C CYS A 24 -8.19 6.31 -6.56
N ILE A 25 -8.03 6.74 -7.81
CA ILE A 25 -8.70 7.94 -8.33
C ILE A 25 -9.85 7.46 -9.19
N THR A 26 -11.07 7.94 -8.94
CA THR A 26 -12.27 7.41 -9.58
C THR A 26 -12.61 8.13 -10.88
N ASN A 27 -13.23 7.40 -11.80
CA ASN A 27 -13.86 7.92 -13.02
C ASN A 27 -12.97 8.87 -13.84
N THR A 28 -11.74 8.46 -14.15
CA THR A 28 -10.79 9.31 -14.89
C THR A 28 -9.90 8.50 -15.84
N LEU A 29 -9.46 9.16 -16.92
CA LEU A 29 -8.41 8.67 -17.83
C LEU A 29 -7.07 9.40 -17.61
N THR A 30 -7.07 10.48 -16.84
CA THR A 30 -5.91 11.31 -16.53
C THR A 30 -5.79 11.48 -15.01
N PRO A 31 -5.53 10.39 -14.27
CA PRO A 31 -5.40 10.46 -12.82
C PRO A 31 -4.19 11.31 -12.41
N ILE A 32 -4.39 12.13 -11.38
CA ILE A 32 -3.34 12.93 -10.75
C ILE A 32 -3.25 12.50 -9.30
N TRP A 33 -2.22 11.73 -8.96
CA TRP A 33 -2.00 11.25 -7.59
C TRP A 33 -1.30 12.30 -6.72
N ASN A 34 -0.26 12.98 -7.23
CA ASN A 34 0.61 13.88 -6.46
C ASN A 34 1.13 13.28 -5.15
N GLU A 35 1.37 11.97 -5.16
CA GLU A 35 1.81 11.25 -3.97
C GLU A 35 3.32 11.08 -3.94
N GLN A 36 3.91 11.34 -2.78
CA GLN A 36 5.36 11.24 -2.58
C GLN A 36 5.73 9.93 -1.87
N TRP A 37 6.73 9.24 -2.42
CA TRP A 37 7.35 8.08 -1.80
C TRP A 37 8.82 8.37 -1.48
N LEU A 38 9.16 8.36 -0.18
CA LEU A 38 10.53 8.59 0.28
C LEU A 38 11.09 7.30 0.88
N VAL A 39 12.20 6.83 0.30
CA VAL A 39 12.89 5.61 0.71
C VAL A 39 14.35 5.92 0.96
N ARG A 40 14.89 5.43 2.08
CA ARG A 40 16.28 5.63 2.49
C ARG A 40 17.15 4.46 2.05
N ASN A 41 18.43 4.78 1.81
CA ASN A 41 19.49 3.80 1.54
C ASN A 41 19.17 2.85 0.38
N VAL A 42 18.58 3.39 -0.69
CA VAL A 42 18.31 2.65 -1.91
C VAL A 42 19.62 2.50 -2.71
N PRO A 43 20.01 1.28 -3.12
CA PRO A 43 21.20 1.07 -3.95
C PRO A 43 21.14 1.82 -5.28
N ARG A 44 22.32 2.21 -5.81
CA ARG A 44 22.39 2.97 -7.07
C ARG A 44 21.92 2.18 -8.29
N THR A 45 22.03 0.86 -8.24
CA THR A 45 21.62 -0.07 -9.30
C THR A 45 20.15 -0.46 -9.19
N ALA A 46 19.43 0.08 -8.20
CA ALA A 46 18.06 -0.30 -7.95
C ALA A 46 17.12 0.14 -9.07
N LYS A 47 16.11 -0.68 -9.30
CA LYS A 47 15.10 -0.47 -10.33
C LYS A 47 13.73 -0.27 -9.73
N LEU A 48 12.96 0.60 -10.38
CA LEU A 48 11.57 0.87 -10.10
C LEU A 48 10.70 0.09 -11.09
N SER A 49 9.80 -0.75 -10.58
CA SER A 49 8.70 -1.29 -11.38
C SER A 49 7.40 -0.64 -10.97
N VAL A 50 6.60 -0.25 -11.96
CA VAL A 50 5.28 0.35 -11.76
C VAL A 50 4.27 -0.46 -12.54
N ARG A 51 3.18 -0.83 -11.88
CA ARG A 51 2.02 -1.49 -12.48
C ARG A 51 0.79 -0.65 -12.25
N LEU A 52 0.02 -0.40 -13.30
CA LEU A 52 -1.24 0.31 -13.26
C LEU A 52 -2.41 -0.66 -13.32
N PHE A 53 -3.40 -0.43 -12.47
CA PHE A 53 -4.60 -1.23 -12.38
C PHE A 53 -5.84 -0.34 -12.45
N ASP A 54 -6.90 -0.89 -13.03
CA ASP A 54 -8.25 -0.34 -12.98
C ASP A 54 -9.05 -1.09 -11.92
N LYS A 55 -9.47 -0.37 -10.88
CA LYS A 55 -10.30 -0.90 -9.80
C LYS A 55 -11.73 -1.09 -10.29
N ASP A 56 -12.20 -2.32 -10.25
CA ASP A 56 -13.62 -2.66 -10.43
C ASP A 56 -14.12 -3.32 -9.15
N ASP A 57 -15.10 -2.68 -8.52
CA ASP A 57 -15.68 -3.17 -7.27
C ASP A 57 -16.62 -4.38 -7.50
N ASN A 58 -17.00 -4.64 -8.75
CA ASN A 58 -17.86 -5.77 -9.11
C ASN A 58 -17.07 -7.04 -9.46
N THR A 59 -15.74 -6.96 -9.56
CA THR A 59 -14.88 -8.10 -9.86
C THR A 59 -14.01 -8.48 -8.67
N VAL A 60 -13.60 -9.75 -8.63
CA VAL A 60 -12.68 -10.28 -7.61
C VAL A 60 -11.26 -9.78 -7.83
N SER A 61 -10.91 -9.45 -9.08
CA SER A 61 -9.57 -9.02 -9.49
C SER A 61 -9.63 -7.77 -10.36
N ASP A 62 -8.76 -6.83 -10.05
CA ASP A 62 -8.61 -5.59 -10.79
C ASP A 62 -7.91 -5.83 -12.13
N ASN A 63 -8.29 -5.06 -13.15
CA ASN A 63 -7.75 -5.21 -14.48
C ASN A 63 -6.39 -4.52 -14.59
N CYS A 64 -5.35 -5.25 -15.00
CA CYS A 64 -4.05 -4.65 -15.26
C CYS A 64 -4.11 -3.84 -16.57
N ILE A 65 -3.95 -2.52 -16.47
CA ILE A 65 -3.90 -1.62 -17.63
C ILE A 65 -2.55 -1.77 -18.31
N GLY A 66 -1.47 -1.77 -17.53
CA GLY A 66 -0.12 -1.92 -18.05
C GLY A 66 0.95 -1.71 -17.01
N ASN A 67 2.20 -1.77 -17.45
CA ASN A 67 3.37 -1.66 -16.59
C ASN A 67 4.56 -1.03 -17.31
N PHE A 68 5.55 -0.66 -16.53
CA PHE A 68 6.89 -0.29 -17.00
C PHE A 68 7.93 -0.51 -15.90
N GLU A 69 9.19 -0.59 -16.29
CA GLU A 69 10.35 -0.68 -15.40
C GLU A 69 11.38 0.37 -15.81
N LEU A 70 12.04 1.00 -14.84
CA LEU A 70 13.16 1.90 -15.09
C LEU A 70 14.21 1.87 -13.98
N ALA A 71 15.42 2.27 -14.32
CA ALA A 71 16.43 2.59 -13.32
C ALA A 71 16.06 3.85 -12.53
N LEU A 72 16.38 3.89 -11.24
CA LEU A 72 16.16 5.04 -10.35
C LEU A 72 17.19 6.17 -10.59
N LEU A 73 17.21 6.69 -11.81
CA LEU A 73 18.03 7.83 -12.20
C LEU A 73 17.31 9.14 -11.87
N PRO A 74 18.01 10.17 -11.34
CA PRO A 74 17.39 11.47 -11.07
C PRO A 74 16.75 12.06 -12.31
N THR A 75 15.52 12.57 -12.17
CA THR A 75 14.77 13.24 -13.24
C THR A 75 13.82 14.28 -12.67
N ASN A 76 13.78 15.45 -13.29
CA ASN A 76 12.86 16.53 -12.89
C ASN A 76 11.42 16.18 -13.27
N HIS A 77 11.22 15.76 -14.53
CA HIS A 77 9.94 15.29 -15.05
C HIS A 77 10.23 14.30 -16.16
N ARG A 78 9.62 13.12 -16.09
CA ARG A 78 9.79 12.05 -17.08
C ARG A 78 8.43 11.50 -17.44
N SER A 79 8.12 11.54 -18.72
CA SER A 79 6.98 10.84 -19.31
C SER A 79 7.42 9.45 -19.80
N ILE A 80 6.67 8.42 -19.44
CA ILE A 80 6.98 7.01 -19.74
C ILE A 80 5.74 6.37 -20.34
N GLU A 81 5.90 5.65 -21.44
CA GLU A 81 4.79 4.89 -22.03
C GLU A 81 4.38 3.71 -21.13
N ILE A 82 3.09 3.61 -20.87
CA ILE A 82 2.49 2.45 -20.19
C ILE A 82 2.14 1.42 -21.26
N ARG A 83 2.62 0.19 -21.09
CA ARG A 83 2.37 -0.90 -22.04
C ARG A 83 1.61 -2.04 -21.38
N ASN A 84 0.63 -2.60 -22.08
CA ASN A 84 -0.08 -3.78 -21.60
C ASN A 84 0.75 -5.07 -21.82
N SER A 85 0.19 -6.22 -21.42
CA SER A 85 0.82 -7.54 -21.59
C SER A 85 1.12 -7.90 -23.05
N LEU A 86 0.43 -7.29 -24.02
CA LEU A 86 0.65 -7.47 -25.45
C LEU A 86 1.64 -6.45 -26.04
N GLY A 87 2.25 -5.61 -25.21
CA GLY A 87 3.19 -4.56 -25.62
C GLY A 87 2.56 -3.32 -26.26
N LYS A 88 1.22 -3.27 -26.36
CA LYS A 88 0.48 -2.11 -26.88
C LYS A 88 0.53 -0.97 -25.88
N VAL A 89 0.82 0.24 -26.36
CA VAL A 89 0.80 1.48 -25.57
C VAL A 89 -0.64 1.81 -25.17
N GLN A 90 -0.86 2.01 -23.87
CA GLN A 90 -2.16 2.31 -23.26
C GLN A 90 -2.25 3.76 -22.75
N GLY A 91 -1.12 4.46 -22.66
CA GLY A 91 -1.06 5.84 -22.17
C GLY A 91 0.35 6.23 -21.77
N THR A 92 0.48 7.33 -21.06
CA THR A 92 1.74 7.81 -20.49
C THR A 92 1.64 8.00 -18.99
N PHE A 93 2.76 7.84 -18.29
CA PHE A 93 2.90 8.04 -16.87
C PHE A 93 3.96 9.10 -16.62
N GLU A 94 3.62 10.12 -15.84
CA GLU A 94 4.52 11.20 -15.48
C GLU A 94 5.05 11.02 -14.06
N LEU A 95 6.38 11.12 -13.90
CA LEU A 95 7.02 11.03 -12.59
C LEU A 95 8.28 11.89 -12.48
N SER A 96 8.63 12.22 -11.24
CA SER A 96 9.91 12.84 -10.88
C SER A 96 10.67 11.94 -9.90
N ILE A 97 11.99 11.87 -10.05
CA ILE A 97 12.86 11.10 -9.16
C ILE A 97 13.95 12.03 -8.64
N ASN A 98 13.93 12.27 -7.35
CA ASN A 98 14.99 12.99 -6.66
C ASN A 98 15.85 11.99 -5.90
N ARG A 99 17.17 12.05 -6.09
CA ARG A 99 18.12 11.22 -5.36
C ARG A 99 19.06 12.11 -4.57
N LEU A 100 19.09 11.87 -3.26
CA LEU A 100 20.00 12.55 -2.35
C LEU A 100 20.96 11.52 -1.75
N SER A 101 22.20 11.92 -1.55
CA SER A 101 23.19 11.08 -0.85
C SER A 101 22.77 10.93 0.62
N SER A 102 22.91 9.73 1.19
CA SER A 102 22.60 9.49 2.60
C SER A 102 23.50 10.32 3.52
N SER A 103 22.88 11.05 4.43
CA SER A 103 23.55 11.71 5.57
C SER A 103 24.11 10.70 6.55
N VAL A 104 24.96 11.15 7.49
CA VAL A 104 25.49 10.32 8.58
C VAL A 104 24.34 9.67 9.37
N GLU A 105 23.32 10.45 9.73
CA GLU A 105 22.15 9.97 10.47
C GLU A 105 21.32 8.94 9.70
N THR A 106 21.16 9.11 8.38
CA THR A 106 20.35 8.18 7.59
C THR A 106 21.11 6.93 7.20
N ARG A 107 22.45 6.93 7.23
CA ARG A 107 23.29 5.78 6.89
C ARG A 107 23.16 4.61 7.88
N ILE A 108 22.70 4.88 9.11
CA ILE A 108 22.44 3.82 10.10
C ILE A 108 21.17 3.02 9.80
N LEU A 109 20.26 3.58 8.99
CA LEU A 109 19.03 2.91 8.60
C LEU A 109 19.33 1.73 7.66
N ARG A 110 18.44 0.75 7.62
CA ARG A 110 18.62 -0.38 6.71
C ARG A 110 18.37 0.06 5.25
N PRO A 111 18.89 -0.69 4.27
CA PRO A 111 18.50 -0.48 2.88
C PRO A 111 16.98 -0.61 2.72
N TYR A 112 16.40 0.24 1.88
CA TYR A 112 14.97 0.28 1.59
C TYR A 112 14.08 0.63 2.80
N THR A 113 14.58 1.42 3.76
CA THR A 113 13.73 1.92 4.86
C THR A 113 12.74 2.96 4.35
N PHE A 114 11.44 2.77 4.60
CA PHE A 114 10.41 3.77 4.32
C PHE A 114 10.54 4.97 5.26
N ASP A 115 10.59 6.17 4.69
CA ASP A 115 10.71 7.42 5.44
C ASP A 115 9.89 8.56 4.81
N GLY A 116 8.80 8.19 4.15
CA GLY A 116 7.85 9.13 3.56
C GLY A 116 6.86 9.71 4.57
N PRO A 117 5.89 10.51 4.08
CA PRO A 117 4.77 10.94 4.90
C PRO A 117 4.03 9.72 5.48
N VAL A 118 3.55 9.83 6.72
CA VAL A 118 2.68 8.80 7.30
C VAL A 118 1.35 8.87 6.57
N ARG A 119 1.00 7.80 5.88
CA ARG A 119 -0.23 7.73 5.08
C ARG A 119 -1.27 6.88 5.78
N TYR A 120 -2.52 7.14 5.48
CA TYR A 120 -3.61 6.25 5.86
C TYR A 120 -4.49 5.92 4.65
N SER A 121 -5.11 4.75 4.73
CA SER A 121 -6.24 4.30 3.92
C SER A 121 -7.37 3.92 4.87
N ARG A 122 -8.59 4.36 4.55
CA ARG A 122 -9.82 3.98 5.25
C ARG A 122 -10.67 3.17 4.28
N HIS A 123 -10.94 1.94 4.68
CA HIS A 123 -11.67 0.95 3.90
C HIS A 123 -13.03 0.70 4.54
N ASN A 124 -14.09 0.67 3.73
CA ASN A 124 -15.43 0.34 4.21
C ASN A 124 -15.78 -1.09 3.74
N SER A 125 -15.92 -2.04 4.66
CA SER A 125 -16.32 -3.41 4.35
C SER A 125 -17.78 -3.66 4.68
N LEU A 126 -18.57 -3.98 3.65
CA LEU A 126 -19.97 -4.42 3.78
C LEU A 126 -20.06 -5.90 4.21
N THR A 127 -19.14 -6.73 3.73
CA THR A 127 -19.21 -8.20 3.81
C THR A 127 -18.97 -8.73 5.22
N LEU A 128 -18.02 -8.14 5.95
CA LEU A 128 -17.71 -8.64 7.30
C LEU A 128 -18.69 -8.15 8.35
N GLY A 129 -19.37 -7.01 8.15
CA GLY A 129 -20.36 -6.56 9.11
C GLY A 129 -21.53 -7.51 9.33
N HIS A 130 -21.86 -8.28 8.30
CA HIS A 130 -22.85 -9.33 8.38
C HIS A 130 -22.33 -10.61 9.08
N SER A 131 -21.02 -10.88 9.01
CA SER A 131 -20.42 -12.10 9.57
C SER A 131 -20.08 -12.01 11.06
N VAL A 132 -19.88 -10.81 11.62
CA VAL A 132 -19.46 -10.66 13.04
C VAL A 132 -20.62 -10.60 14.06
N GLN A 133 -21.87 -10.88 13.66
CA GLN A 133 -23.04 -10.94 14.57
C GLN A 133 -23.22 -9.71 15.50
N VAL A 134 -22.68 -8.55 15.13
CA VAL A 134 -23.04 -7.29 15.79
C VAL A 134 -24.31 -6.82 15.10
N ASN A 135 -25.41 -6.82 15.86
CA ASN A 135 -26.78 -6.65 15.42
C ASN A 135 -27.11 -5.20 14.95
N ASP A 136 -26.21 -4.57 14.20
CA ASP A 136 -26.37 -3.20 13.75
C ASP A 136 -25.87 -3.09 12.30
N LYS A 137 -26.66 -2.41 11.46
CA LYS A 137 -26.42 -2.21 10.01
C LYS A 137 -25.22 -1.28 9.75
N ARG A 138 -24.21 -1.30 10.60
CA ARG A 138 -23.07 -0.39 10.56
C ARG A 138 -22.02 -0.93 9.59
N LEU A 139 -21.64 -0.06 8.66
CA LEU A 139 -20.48 -0.26 7.79
C LEU A 139 -19.25 -0.49 8.68
N TYR A 140 -18.57 -1.62 8.51
CA TYR A 140 -17.30 -1.84 9.19
C TYR A 140 -16.25 -0.99 8.52
N THR A 141 -15.73 -0.03 9.25
CA THR A 141 -14.66 0.86 8.78
C THR A 141 -13.35 0.38 9.37
N THR A 142 -12.36 0.17 8.52
CA THR A 142 -11.01 -0.25 8.93
C THR A 142 -10.00 0.77 8.43
N TRP A 143 -9.02 1.09 9.28
CA TRP A 143 -7.92 1.99 8.93
C TRP A 143 -6.64 1.19 8.78
N GLU A 144 -5.90 1.51 7.74
CA GLU A 144 -4.54 1.03 7.51
C GLU A 144 -3.61 2.24 7.52
N ILE A 145 -2.55 2.17 8.34
CA ILE A 145 -1.62 3.30 8.54
C ILE A 145 -0.21 2.83 8.20
N TYR A 146 0.44 3.58 7.31
CA TYR A 146 1.80 3.33 6.86
C TYR A 146 2.78 4.11 7.72
N LEU A 147 3.39 3.43 8.69
CA LEU A 147 4.33 4.02 9.63
C LEU A 147 5.75 4.07 9.06
N LYS A 148 6.49 5.14 9.37
CA LYS A 148 7.87 5.36 8.92
C LYS A 148 8.90 4.67 9.84
N ARG A 149 10.01 4.20 9.24
CA ARG A 149 11.20 3.65 9.93
C ARG A 149 10.89 2.55 10.95
N ILE A 150 9.87 1.73 10.73
CA ILE A 150 9.49 0.68 11.68
C ILE A 150 10.63 -0.30 11.94
N ASP A 151 11.43 -0.61 10.94
CA ASP A 151 12.63 -1.46 11.03
C ASP A 151 13.75 -0.89 11.90
N TYR A 152 13.76 0.43 12.13
CA TYR A 152 14.68 1.09 13.07
C TYR A 152 14.24 0.89 14.52
N PHE A 153 12.94 1.01 14.80
CA PHE A 153 12.38 0.86 16.15
C PHE A 153 12.15 -0.60 16.54
N LEU A 154 11.61 -1.38 15.61
CA LEU A 154 11.37 -2.81 15.74
C LEU A 154 12.42 -3.54 14.91
N LYS A 155 13.52 -3.91 15.56
CA LYS A 155 14.63 -4.58 14.86
C LYS A 155 14.14 -5.91 14.28
N PRO A 156 14.33 -6.17 12.98
CA PRO A 156 13.88 -7.41 12.33
C PRO A 156 14.39 -8.72 12.98
N ASN A 157 15.51 -8.67 13.69
CA ASN A 157 16.11 -9.83 14.34
C ASN A 157 15.59 -10.03 15.78
N GLU A 158 14.80 -9.09 16.29
CA GLU A 158 14.19 -9.15 17.62
C GLU A 158 12.72 -9.56 17.46
N LYS A 159 12.37 -10.74 17.98
CA LYS A 159 10.98 -11.20 18.01
C LYS A 159 10.21 -10.36 19.04
N GLN A 160 9.25 -9.58 18.57
CA GLN A 160 8.31 -8.89 19.46
C GLN A 160 7.37 -9.94 20.06
N GLN A 161 7.29 -9.99 21.39
CA GLN A 161 6.33 -10.87 22.06
C GLN A 161 4.93 -10.27 21.97
N TRP A 162 3.93 -11.14 21.85
CA TRP A 162 2.52 -10.77 21.99
C TRP A 162 2.10 -10.95 23.46
N ASN A 163 0.95 -10.39 23.85
CA ASN A 163 0.46 -10.48 25.22
C ASN A 163 0.00 -11.91 25.56
N PRO A 164 0.77 -12.71 26.32
CA PRO A 164 0.47 -14.12 26.56
C PRO A 164 -0.79 -14.32 27.40
N LEU A 165 -1.30 -13.29 28.07
CA LEU A 165 -2.51 -13.35 28.89
C LEU A 165 -3.79 -13.07 28.09
N TYR A 166 -3.67 -12.66 26.83
CA TYR A 166 -4.81 -12.33 26.01
C TYR A 166 -5.34 -13.56 25.26
N LYS A 167 -6.50 -14.07 25.70
CA LYS A 167 -7.12 -15.30 25.18
C LYS A 167 -7.24 -15.34 23.65
N ALA A 168 -7.61 -14.23 23.01
CA ALA A 168 -7.74 -14.21 21.55
C ALA A 168 -6.37 -14.33 20.86
N ALA A 169 -5.30 -13.77 21.43
CA ALA A 169 -3.96 -13.95 20.90
C ALA A 169 -3.43 -15.37 21.14
N GLN A 170 -3.74 -15.99 22.29
CA GLN A 170 -3.45 -17.41 22.53
C GLN A 170 -4.07 -18.30 21.44
N LEU A 171 -5.34 -18.08 21.09
CA LEU A 171 -6.00 -18.86 20.01
C LEU A 171 -5.33 -18.70 18.65
N ILE A 172 -4.77 -17.51 18.36
CA ILE A 172 -4.12 -17.23 17.08
C ILE A 172 -2.69 -17.79 17.06
N PHE A 173 -1.92 -17.62 18.14
CA PHE A 173 -0.48 -17.85 18.15
C PHE A 173 -0.06 -19.12 18.89
N GLU A 174 -0.94 -19.78 19.64
CA GLU A 174 -0.64 -20.98 20.42
C GLU A 174 -1.57 -22.16 20.08
N GLY A 175 -1.06 -23.36 20.32
CA GLY A 175 -1.83 -24.61 20.21
C GLY A 175 -1.96 -25.17 18.78
N PRO A 176 -2.55 -26.37 18.67
CA PRO A 176 -2.56 -27.16 17.44
C PRO A 176 -3.40 -26.56 16.31
N MET A 177 -4.35 -25.67 16.63
CA MET A 177 -5.23 -25.01 15.65
C MET A 177 -4.71 -23.64 15.17
N SER A 178 -3.62 -23.14 15.76
CA SER A 178 -3.07 -21.79 15.51
C SER A 178 -2.85 -21.49 14.02
N PHE A 179 -2.28 -22.44 13.27
CA PHE A 179 -2.02 -22.26 11.84
C PHE A 179 -3.30 -22.03 11.02
N GLY A 180 -4.36 -22.81 11.30
CA GLY A 180 -5.65 -22.67 10.64
C GLY A 180 -6.30 -21.33 10.95
N ILE A 181 -6.26 -20.92 12.22
CA ILE A 181 -6.79 -19.64 12.67
C ILE A 181 -6.00 -18.47 12.06
N GLN A 182 -4.67 -18.51 12.05
CA GLN A 182 -3.85 -17.48 11.39
C GLN A 182 -4.15 -17.35 9.90
N THR A 183 -4.35 -18.47 9.21
CA THR A 183 -4.68 -18.48 7.79
C THR A 183 -6.04 -17.82 7.54
N LEU A 184 -7.04 -18.16 8.36
CA LEU A 184 -8.36 -17.54 8.31
C LEU A 184 -8.29 -16.04 8.60
N MET A 185 -7.56 -15.63 9.65
CA MET A 185 -7.40 -14.23 10.02
C MET A 185 -6.69 -13.44 8.91
N LYS A 186 -5.64 -13.98 8.30
CA LYS A 186 -4.96 -13.35 7.15
C LYS A 186 -5.92 -13.14 5.98
N ARG A 187 -6.78 -14.12 5.67
CA ARG A 187 -7.80 -13.99 4.61
C ARG A 187 -8.85 -12.94 4.97
N ALA A 188 -9.34 -12.94 6.21
CA ALA A 188 -10.30 -11.95 6.67
C ALA A 188 -9.74 -10.52 6.59
N HIS A 189 -8.48 -10.31 7.01
CA HIS A 189 -7.82 -9.01 6.88
C HIS A 189 -7.60 -8.62 5.42
N HIS A 190 -7.21 -9.57 4.55
CA HIS A 190 -7.12 -9.30 3.12
C HIS A 190 -8.44 -8.79 2.52
N ILE A 191 -9.58 -9.29 3.01
CA ILE A 191 -10.92 -8.82 2.60
C ILE A 191 -11.24 -7.45 3.20
N LEU A 192 -10.85 -7.19 4.46
CA LEU A 192 -11.08 -5.88 5.11
C LEU A 192 -10.33 -4.73 4.44
N TYR A 193 -9.11 -4.99 3.98
CA TYR A 193 -8.25 -4.02 3.31
C TYR A 193 -8.32 -4.11 1.79
N ALA A 194 -9.27 -4.88 1.25
CA ALA A 194 -9.50 -4.92 -0.18
C ALA A 194 -9.96 -3.53 -0.64
N LYS A 195 -9.21 -2.96 -1.58
CA LYS A 195 -9.48 -1.61 -2.08
C LYS A 195 -10.86 -1.54 -2.72
N HIS A 196 -11.53 -0.41 -2.49
CA HIS A 196 -12.78 -0.02 -3.11
C HIS A 196 -12.68 1.39 -3.69
N THR A 197 -13.50 1.71 -4.69
CA THR A 197 -13.59 3.09 -5.22
C THR A 197 -14.07 4.12 -4.19
N THR A 198 -14.64 3.68 -3.06
CA THR A 198 -15.17 4.55 -2.00
C THR A 198 -14.19 4.74 -0.83
N ASP A 199 -12.99 4.16 -0.93
CA ASP A 199 -11.97 4.29 0.10
C ASP A 199 -11.47 5.73 0.21
N GLN A 200 -11.07 6.09 1.43
CA GLN A 200 -10.47 7.39 1.68
C GLN A 200 -8.97 7.23 1.90
N PHE A 201 -8.20 8.17 1.37
CA PHE A 201 -6.74 8.18 1.49
C PHE A 201 -6.28 9.54 1.98
N GLY A 202 -5.17 9.58 2.71
CA GLY A 202 -4.59 10.83 3.12
C GLY A 202 -3.24 10.70 3.81
N ILE A 203 -2.73 11.85 4.24
CA ILE A 203 -1.48 11.98 4.99
C ILE A 203 -1.81 12.47 6.40
N LEU A 204 -1.13 11.90 7.38
CA LEU A 204 -1.15 12.32 8.78
C LEU A 204 0.10 13.14 9.06
N ASN A 205 -0.10 14.44 9.30
CA ASN A 205 0.99 15.36 9.63
C ASN A 205 1.20 15.43 11.15
N SER A 206 0.15 15.16 11.92
CA SER A 206 0.14 15.21 13.38
C SER A 206 -0.74 14.13 14.00
N SER A 207 -0.61 13.94 15.31
CA SER A 207 -1.51 13.06 16.08
C SER A 207 -2.96 13.55 16.09
N ASP A 208 -3.20 14.84 15.91
CA ASP A 208 -4.57 15.38 15.87
C ASP A 208 -5.29 14.99 14.57
N ASP A 209 -4.55 14.73 13.50
CA ASP A 209 -5.14 14.26 12.24
C ASP A 209 -5.78 12.88 12.41
N LEU A 210 -5.20 12.01 13.25
CA LEU A 210 -5.80 10.70 13.59
C LEU A 210 -7.19 10.84 14.20
N ARG A 211 -7.42 11.87 15.03
CA ARG A 211 -8.73 12.13 15.66
C ARG A 211 -9.76 12.67 14.68
N ARG A 212 -9.32 13.18 13.54
CA ARG A 212 -10.16 13.77 12.50
C ARG A 212 -10.58 12.75 11.43
N ILE A 213 -9.90 11.61 11.35
CA ILE A 213 -10.33 10.51 10.49
C ILE A 213 -11.57 9.86 11.11
N LYS A 214 -12.74 10.16 10.56
CA LYS A 214 -14.01 9.54 10.94
C LYS A 214 -14.28 8.29 10.13
#